data_AF-A0A395YED6-F1
#
_entry.id   AF-A0A395YED6-F1
#
_cell.length_a   1.000
_cell.length_b   1.000
_cell.length_c   1.000
_cell.angle_alpha   90.00
_cell.angle_beta   90.00
_cell.angle_gamma   90.00
#
_symmetry.space_group_name_H-M   'P 1'
#
loop_
_entity.id
_entity.type
_entity.pdbx_description
1 polymer ?
#
loop_
_entity_poly.entity_id
_entity_poly.type
_entity_poly.pdbx_seq_one_letter_code
_entity_poly.pdbx_strand_id
1 'polypeptide(L)'
;MSNINKGLDSNGVLYIWNKIKSSFVIKETGKGLSSNDYTAGEKTKLSGIAAGAEVNVQADWNITDTASDAFIKNKPSSLPADGGNSTTVNGHTVQTDVPSEAKFTDTIYGDATQSAHGLMSTADKKKLDGFSAATEYVKKTEITNVYRYKGSVTDASKLPDSGQISGDVYDIQTESVYGPAGQNVAWNGTAWDPLGGIVTIEPISNEELEAILV
;
A
#
# COMPACT_ATOMS: atom_id res chain seq x y z
N MET A 1 -92.69 -54.89 -53.25
CA MET A 1 -91.92 -54.99 -54.51
C MET A 1 -90.46 -54.81 -54.20
N SER A 2 -89.65 -55.76 -54.67
CA SER A 2 -88.21 -55.68 -54.90
C SER A 2 -87.67 -54.24 -54.85
N ASN A 3 -86.73 -53.95 -53.95
CA ASN A 3 -85.79 -52.84 -54.14
C ASN A 3 -84.94 -53.20 -55.36
N ILE A 4 -85.54 -53.02 -56.54
CA ILE A 4 -84.83 -53.08 -57.82
C ILE A 4 -83.69 -52.09 -57.65
N ASN A 5 -82.46 -52.58 -57.81
CA ASN A 5 -81.27 -51.75 -57.90
C ASN A 5 -81.53 -50.68 -58.97
N LYS A 6 -82.06 -49.51 -58.56
CA LYS A 6 -82.31 -48.40 -59.46
C LYS A 6 -80.95 -47.82 -59.80
N GLY A 7 -80.51 -48.07 -61.03
CA GLY A 7 -79.29 -47.48 -61.55
C GLY A 7 -79.37 -45.95 -61.49
N LEU A 8 -78.23 -45.30 -61.28
CA LEU A 8 -78.14 -43.85 -61.42
C LEU A 8 -78.40 -43.49 -62.89
N ASP A 9 -79.40 -42.65 -63.15
CA ASP A 9 -79.58 -42.06 -64.47
C ASP A 9 -78.54 -40.94 -64.70
N SER A 10 -78.46 -40.42 -65.93
CA SER A 10 -77.47 -39.38 -66.26
C SER A 10 -77.59 -38.12 -65.38
N ASN A 11 -78.81 -37.77 -64.96
CA ASN A 11 -79.03 -36.60 -64.11
C ASN A 11 -78.53 -36.84 -62.69
N GLY A 12 -78.75 -38.03 -62.14
CA GLY A 12 -78.25 -38.45 -60.83
C GLY A 12 -76.73 -38.51 -60.78
N VAL A 13 -76.08 -39.03 -61.83
CA VAL A 13 -74.62 -39.03 -61.94
C VAL A 13 -74.06 -37.60 -61.98
N LEU A 14 -74.66 -36.71 -62.77
CA LEU A 14 -74.23 -35.31 -62.86
C LEU A 14 -74.41 -34.56 -61.53
N TYR A 15 -75.51 -34.82 -60.82
CA TYR A 15 -75.78 -34.22 -59.52
C TYR A 15 -74.74 -34.62 -58.47
N ILE A 16 -74.44 -35.92 -58.36
CA ILE A 16 -73.42 -36.44 -57.44
C ILE A 16 -72.04 -35.90 -57.82
N TRP A 17 -71.71 -35.86 -59.11
CA TRP A 17 -70.43 -35.33 -59.59
C TRP A 17 -70.24 -33.85 -59.28
N ASN A 18 -71.28 -33.03 -59.43
CA ASN A 18 -71.23 -31.62 -59.07
C ASN A 18 -71.12 -31.41 -57.56
N LYS A 19 -71.83 -32.22 -56.75
CA LYS A 19 -71.69 -32.21 -55.28
C LYS A 19 -70.28 -32.59 -54.84
N ILE A 20 -69.69 -33.61 -55.45
CA ILE A 20 -68.30 -34.01 -55.19
C ILE A 20 -67.37 -32.86 -55.58
N LYS A 21 -67.48 -32.31 -56.80
CA LYS A 21 -66.66 -31.19 -57.26
C LYS A 21 -66.75 -29.96 -56.36
N SER A 22 -67.91 -29.64 -55.80
CA SER A 22 -68.04 -28.51 -54.86
C SER A 22 -67.40 -28.77 -53.50
N SER A 23 -67.21 -30.04 -53.13
CA SER A 23 -66.60 -30.44 -51.87
C SER A 23 -65.08 -30.57 -51.95
N PHE A 24 -64.49 -30.48 -53.16
CA PHE A 24 -63.05 -30.57 -53.38
C PHE A 24 -62.52 -29.32 -54.07
N VAL A 25 -61.30 -28.90 -53.71
CA VAL A 25 -60.57 -27.86 -54.46
C VAL A 25 -59.93 -28.53 -55.69
N ILE A 26 -60.00 -27.90 -56.86
CA ILE A 26 -59.38 -28.43 -58.08
C ILE A 26 -57.89 -28.06 -58.11
N LYS A 27 -57.03 -29.05 -58.37
CA LYS A 27 -55.57 -28.92 -58.47
C LYS A 27 -55.16 -28.35 -59.83
N GLU A 28 -54.33 -27.32 -59.85
CA GLU A 28 -53.66 -26.83 -61.07
C GLU A 28 -52.44 -27.72 -61.42
N THR A 29 -52.15 -27.91 -62.71
CA THR A 29 -51.02 -28.74 -63.19
C THR A 29 -49.69 -28.26 -62.58
N GLY A 30 -48.99 -29.17 -61.86
CA GLY A 30 -47.70 -28.87 -61.23
C GLY A 30 -47.75 -28.30 -59.80
N LYS A 31 -48.93 -28.02 -59.23
CA LYS A 31 -49.07 -27.50 -57.84
C LYS A 31 -49.64 -28.54 -56.88
N GLY A 32 -49.30 -28.50 -55.58
CA GLY A 32 -50.03 -29.24 -54.55
C GLY A 32 -51.44 -28.66 -54.33
N LEU A 33 -52.38 -29.42 -53.72
CA LEU A 33 -53.75 -28.97 -53.41
C LEU A 33 -53.84 -27.88 -52.32
N SER A 34 -52.71 -27.38 -51.84
CA SER A 34 -52.61 -26.18 -51.01
C SER A 34 -51.94 -25.08 -51.84
N SER A 35 -52.67 -24.02 -52.15
CA SER A 35 -52.09 -22.81 -52.77
C SER A 35 -52.70 -21.52 -52.22
N ASN A 36 -53.29 -21.62 -51.03
CA ASN A 36 -53.18 -20.59 -50.01
C ASN A 36 -52.49 -21.25 -48.83
N ASP A 37 -51.19 -21.50 -48.94
CA ASP A 37 -50.41 -21.86 -47.74
C ASP A 37 -50.39 -20.68 -46.73
N TYR A 38 -50.86 -19.50 -47.16
CA TYR A 38 -51.00 -18.27 -46.39
C TYR A 38 -52.38 -17.64 -46.57
N THR A 39 -53.00 -17.24 -45.45
CA THR A 39 -54.19 -16.39 -45.36
C THR A 39 -53.95 -15.01 -45.98
N ALA A 40 -55.02 -14.26 -46.27
CA ALA A 40 -54.89 -12.89 -46.77
C ALA A 40 -54.07 -11.98 -45.83
N GLY A 41 -54.20 -12.16 -44.52
CA GLY A 41 -53.40 -11.44 -43.52
C GLY A 41 -51.91 -11.79 -43.58
N GLU A 42 -51.57 -13.06 -43.80
CA GLU A 42 -50.18 -13.51 -43.96
C GLU A 42 -49.56 -13.01 -45.27
N LYS A 43 -50.33 -12.96 -46.36
CA LYS A 43 -49.86 -12.37 -47.63
C LYS A 43 -49.57 -10.88 -47.50
N THR A 44 -50.43 -10.12 -46.80
CA THR A 44 -50.17 -8.69 -46.54
C THR A 44 -48.90 -8.50 -45.70
N LYS A 45 -48.69 -9.34 -44.68
CA LYS A 45 -47.46 -9.31 -43.88
C LYS A 45 -46.23 -9.63 -44.73
N LEU A 46 -46.32 -10.66 -45.60
CA LEU A 46 -45.21 -11.06 -46.46
C LEU A 46 -44.88 -10.02 -47.53
N SER A 47 -45.89 -9.40 -48.14
CA SER A 47 -45.70 -8.31 -49.12
C SER A 47 -45.08 -7.05 -48.52
N GLY A 48 -45.20 -6.86 -47.20
CA GLY A 48 -44.59 -5.74 -46.48
C GLY A 48 -43.13 -5.96 -46.09
N ILE A 49 -42.60 -7.18 -46.26
CA ILE A 49 -41.20 -7.50 -45.99
C ILE A 49 -40.39 -7.18 -47.25
N ALA A 50 -39.43 -6.25 -47.14
CA ALA A 50 -38.55 -5.90 -48.25
C ALA A 50 -37.72 -7.11 -48.69
N ALA A 51 -37.43 -7.21 -49.99
CA ALA A 51 -36.50 -8.21 -50.51
C ALA A 51 -35.13 -8.04 -49.82
N GLY A 52 -34.66 -9.07 -49.11
CA GLY A 52 -33.42 -9.01 -48.33
C GLY A 52 -33.60 -8.58 -46.87
N ALA A 53 -34.82 -8.53 -46.32
CA ALA A 53 -34.99 -8.35 -44.88
C ALA A 53 -34.37 -9.53 -44.10
N GLU A 54 -33.16 -9.33 -43.57
CA GLU A 54 -32.40 -10.37 -42.86
C GLU A 54 -32.85 -10.48 -41.40
N VAL A 55 -33.11 -11.71 -40.95
CA VAL A 55 -33.64 -12.00 -39.60
C VAL A 55 -32.59 -11.84 -38.50
N ASN A 56 -31.30 -11.78 -38.82
CA ASN A 56 -30.23 -11.69 -37.83
C ASN A 56 -29.04 -10.89 -38.36
N VAL A 57 -29.04 -9.58 -38.11
CA VAL A 57 -27.83 -8.79 -38.21
C VAL A 57 -26.95 -9.12 -37.01
N GLN A 58 -25.87 -9.85 -37.22
CA GLN A 58 -24.77 -9.93 -36.25
C GLN A 58 -23.96 -8.65 -36.38
N ALA A 59 -24.30 -7.64 -35.58
CA ALA A 59 -23.57 -6.38 -35.56
C ALA A 59 -22.08 -6.65 -35.31
N ASP A 60 -21.22 -6.12 -36.18
CA ASP A 60 -19.78 -6.29 -36.09
C ASP A 60 -19.12 -4.93 -35.84
N TRP A 61 -18.41 -4.88 -34.71
CA TRP A 61 -17.69 -3.69 -34.28
C TRP A 61 -16.63 -3.24 -35.29
N ASN A 62 -16.09 -4.13 -36.11
CA ASN A 62 -15.00 -3.84 -37.04
C ASN A 62 -15.48 -3.35 -38.41
N ILE A 63 -16.77 -3.46 -38.73
CA ILE A 63 -17.30 -3.00 -40.01
C ILE A 63 -17.27 -1.47 -40.08
N THR A 64 -16.75 -0.96 -41.19
CA THR A 64 -16.63 0.48 -41.49
C THR A 64 -17.48 0.91 -42.67
N ASP A 65 -17.95 -0.03 -43.50
CA ASP A 65 -18.86 0.25 -44.61
C ASP A 65 -20.25 0.59 -44.07
N THR A 66 -20.67 1.85 -44.21
CA THR A 66 -21.95 2.36 -43.74
C THR A 66 -23.17 1.76 -44.46
N ALA A 67 -22.95 1.10 -45.60
CA ALA A 67 -23.99 0.41 -46.36
C ALA A 67 -24.12 -1.07 -45.96
N SER A 68 -23.21 -1.58 -45.13
CA SER A 68 -23.30 -2.95 -44.61
C SER A 68 -24.37 -3.02 -43.52
N ASP A 69 -25.19 -4.05 -43.57
CA ASP A 69 -26.21 -4.30 -42.55
C ASP A 69 -25.60 -4.52 -41.16
N ALA A 70 -24.34 -5.00 -41.07
CA ALA A 70 -23.62 -5.22 -39.82
C ALA A 70 -23.02 -3.93 -39.20
N PHE A 71 -23.15 -2.77 -39.84
CA PHE A 71 -22.53 -1.52 -39.42
C PHE A 71 -23.19 -0.87 -38.19
N ILE A 72 -22.38 -0.57 -37.17
CA ILE A 72 -22.84 0.13 -35.95
C ILE A 72 -22.60 1.63 -36.10
N LYS A 73 -23.66 2.39 -36.39
CA LYS A 73 -23.60 3.83 -36.69
C LYS A 73 -23.07 4.73 -35.57
N ASN A 74 -23.22 4.34 -34.32
CA ASN A 74 -22.82 5.13 -33.15
C ASN A 74 -21.86 4.36 -32.24
N LYS A 75 -20.91 3.63 -32.82
CA LYS A 75 -19.87 2.98 -32.02
C LYS A 75 -18.88 4.04 -31.50
N PRO A 76 -18.58 4.06 -30.19
CA PRO A 76 -17.48 4.84 -29.64
C PRO A 76 -16.18 4.62 -30.45
N SER A 77 -15.45 5.71 -30.73
CA SER A 77 -14.15 5.65 -31.40
C SER A 77 -13.08 4.95 -30.56
N SER A 78 -13.27 4.97 -29.24
CA SER A 78 -12.57 4.13 -28.27
C SER A 78 -13.60 3.61 -27.27
N LEU A 79 -13.46 2.35 -26.85
CA LEU A 79 -14.03 1.95 -25.56
C LEU A 79 -13.20 2.70 -24.51
N PRO A 80 -13.80 3.39 -23.52
CA PRO A 80 -13.02 3.97 -22.44
C PRO A 80 -12.31 2.83 -21.71
N ALA A 81 -11.05 2.65 -22.06
CA ALA A 81 -10.11 1.73 -21.43
C ALA A 81 -8.81 2.50 -21.21
N ASP A 82 -8.93 3.68 -20.61
CA ASP A 82 -7.80 4.55 -20.28
C ASP A 82 -7.17 4.10 -18.94
N GLY A 83 -6.97 2.79 -18.76
CA GLY A 83 -6.34 2.25 -17.55
C GLY A 83 -6.63 0.79 -17.18
N GLY A 84 -7.27 0.00 -18.05
CA GLY A 84 -7.77 -1.33 -17.66
C GLY A 84 -8.98 -1.24 -16.72
N ASN A 85 -9.69 -2.35 -16.56
CA ASN A 85 -10.78 -2.43 -15.60
C ASN A 85 -10.22 -2.18 -14.19
N SER A 86 -10.90 -1.42 -13.33
CA SER A 86 -10.55 -1.25 -11.91
C SER A 86 -10.23 -2.60 -11.21
N THR A 87 -10.76 -3.72 -11.70
CA THR A 87 -10.38 -5.07 -11.26
C THR A 87 -8.90 -5.44 -11.47
N THR A 88 -8.22 -4.96 -12.50
CA THR A 88 -6.76 -5.20 -12.70
C THR A 88 -5.90 -4.36 -11.77
N VAL A 89 -6.48 -3.32 -11.15
CA VAL A 89 -5.86 -2.43 -10.17
C VAL A 89 -6.57 -2.51 -8.81
N ASN A 90 -7.12 -3.68 -8.48
CA ASN A 90 -7.70 -4.01 -7.17
C ASN A 90 -8.68 -2.94 -6.60
N GLY A 91 -9.46 -2.28 -7.45
CA GLY A 91 -10.44 -1.26 -7.01
C GLY A 91 -9.90 0.17 -6.88
N HIS A 92 -8.65 0.46 -7.27
CA HIS A 92 -8.02 1.78 -7.15
C HIS A 92 -8.01 2.55 -8.49
N THR A 93 -8.11 3.88 -8.44
CA THR A 93 -7.91 4.79 -9.59
C THR A 93 -6.52 5.43 -9.53
N VAL A 94 -5.81 5.47 -10.66
CA VAL A 94 -4.51 6.13 -10.77
C VAL A 94 -4.72 7.60 -11.12
N GLN A 95 -4.32 8.51 -10.22
CA GLN A 95 -4.49 9.96 -10.38
C GLN A 95 -3.52 10.56 -11.43
N THR A 96 -2.59 9.76 -11.94
CA THR A 96 -1.55 10.09 -12.93
C THR A 96 -1.25 8.90 -13.83
N ASP A 97 -0.80 9.17 -15.06
CA ASP A 97 -0.44 8.14 -16.04
C ASP A 97 0.52 7.10 -15.47
N VAL A 98 0.19 5.84 -15.73
CA VAL A 98 1.05 4.69 -15.42
C VAL A 98 2.07 4.55 -16.56
N PRO A 99 3.38 4.63 -16.30
CA PRO A 99 4.40 4.41 -17.33
C PRO A 99 4.26 3.03 -17.99
N SER A 100 4.65 2.89 -19.26
CA SER A 100 4.50 1.63 -20.04
C SER A 100 5.19 0.42 -19.41
N GLU A 101 6.22 0.67 -18.58
CA GLU A 101 7.00 -0.35 -17.87
C GLU A 101 6.64 -0.49 -16.39
N ALA A 102 5.51 0.07 -15.95
CA ALA A 102 5.09 -0.04 -14.56
C ALA A 102 4.81 -1.50 -14.18
N LYS A 103 5.58 -2.01 -13.23
CA LYS A 103 5.38 -3.35 -12.67
C LYS A 103 4.47 -3.25 -11.45
N PHE A 104 3.21 -3.68 -11.61
CA PHE A 104 2.27 -3.84 -10.49
C PHE A 104 2.48 -5.20 -9.83
N THR A 105 3.61 -5.34 -9.14
CA THR A 105 3.85 -6.48 -8.26
C THR A 105 3.78 -6.00 -6.82
N ASP A 106 3.13 -6.76 -5.95
CA ASP A 106 3.22 -6.53 -4.50
C ASP A 106 4.70 -6.53 -4.13
N THR A 107 5.21 -5.34 -3.78
CA THR A 107 6.62 -5.20 -3.46
C THR A 107 6.80 -5.61 -2.01
N ILE A 108 7.02 -6.90 -1.80
CA ILE A 108 7.37 -7.45 -0.48
C ILE A 108 8.83 -7.13 -0.24
N TYR A 109 9.09 -6.08 0.53
CA TYR A 109 10.43 -5.78 1.03
C TYR A 109 10.71 -6.65 2.25
N GLY A 110 11.83 -7.39 2.22
CA GLY A 110 12.36 -8.03 3.42
C GLY A 110 12.94 -7.01 4.40
N ASP A 111 13.31 -7.48 5.58
CA ASP A 111 14.04 -6.66 6.55
C ASP A 111 15.40 -6.20 5.97
N ALA A 112 15.80 -4.99 6.31
CA ALA A 112 17.10 -4.44 5.95
C ALA A 112 18.21 -5.27 6.57
N THR A 113 19.27 -5.51 5.80
CA THR A 113 20.49 -6.13 6.28
C THR A 113 21.65 -5.15 6.14
N GLN A 114 22.81 -5.48 6.70
CA GLN A 114 24.00 -4.64 6.54
C GLN A 114 24.46 -4.53 5.08
N SER A 115 24.06 -5.46 4.21
CA SER A 115 24.48 -5.52 2.80
C SER A 115 23.34 -5.30 1.80
N ALA A 116 22.11 -5.12 2.25
CA ALA A 116 20.95 -4.94 1.37
C ALA A 116 19.88 -4.04 2.01
N HIS A 117 19.31 -3.15 1.20
CA HIS A 117 18.21 -2.28 1.61
C HIS A 117 16.92 -3.09 1.86
N GLY A 118 16.11 -2.64 2.82
CA GLY A 118 14.86 -3.28 3.21
C GLY A 118 14.10 -2.47 4.26
N LEU A 119 13.09 -3.08 4.89
CA LEU A 119 12.32 -2.47 5.97
C LEU A 119 13.03 -2.60 7.32
N MET A 120 12.76 -1.70 8.26
CA MET A 120 13.24 -1.87 9.63
C MET A 120 12.39 -2.91 10.34
N SER A 121 13.02 -3.96 10.87
CA SER A 121 12.30 -4.98 11.64
C SER A 121 11.71 -4.40 12.93
N THR A 122 10.63 -5.00 13.44
CA THR A 122 10.06 -4.61 14.75
C THR A 122 11.06 -4.79 15.88
N ALA A 123 11.92 -5.80 15.78
CA ALA A 123 13.00 -6.05 16.73
C ALA A 123 14.04 -4.92 16.72
N ASP A 124 14.47 -4.46 15.55
CA ASP A 124 15.45 -3.38 15.44
C ASP A 124 14.84 -2.03 15.81
N LYS A 125 13.56 -1.78 15.49
CA LYS A 125 12.87 -0.59 15.94
C LYS A 125 12.81 -0.52 17.47
N LYS A 126 12.54 -1.65 18.13
CA LYS A 126 12.56 -1.73 19.60
C LYS A 126 13.96 -1.47 20.19
N LYS A 127 15.02 -1.93 19.52
CA LYS A 127 16.40 -1.57 19.93
C LYS A 127 16.65 -0.07 19.78
N LEU A 128 16.19 0.53 18.68
CA LEU A 128 16.32 1.98 18.45
C LEU A 128 15.55 2.81 19.49
N ASP A 129 14.35 2.35 19.87
CA ASP A 129 13.54 2.99 20.91
C ASP A 129 14.14 2.89 22.31
N GLY A 130 15.08 1.96 22.52
CA GLY A 130 15.82 1.84 23.76
C GLY A 130 16.91 2.91 23.96
N PHE A 131 17.18 3.74 22.95
CA PHE A 131 18.14 4.84 23.08
C PHE A 131 17.46 6.11 23.60
N SER A 132 18.05 6.69 24.65
CA SER A 132 17.69 8.02 25.17
C SER A 132 18.09 9.13 24.21
N ALA A 133 17.67 10.37 24.49
CA ALA A 133 18.18 11.53 23.78
C ALA A 133 19.72 11.58 23.89
N ALA A 134 20.40 11.98 22.81
CA ALA A 134 21.87 12.07 22.78
C ALA A 134 22.45 12.96 23.90
N THR A 135 21.66 13.93 24.38
CA THR A 135 22.00 14.85 25.46
C THR A 135 21.92 14.24 26.86
N GLU A 136 21.26 13.09 27.03
CA GLU A 136 21.17 12.38 28.32
C GLU A 136 22.34 11.43 28.55
N TYR A 137 23.08 11.07 27.49
CA TYR A 137 24.29 10.27 27.62
C TYR A 137 25.46 11.15 28.08
N VAL A 138 26.08 10.77 29.20
CA VAL A 138 27.31 11.39 29.67
C VAL A 138 28.39 11.20 28.61
N LYS A 139 28.96 12.30 28.10
CA LYS A 139 30.04 12.23 27.12
C LYS A 139 31.22 11.53 27.76
N LYS A 140 31.99 10.78 26.97
CA LYS A 140 33.24 10.16 27.45
C LYS A 140 34.16 11.18 28.13
N THR A 141 34.15 12.43 27.66
CA THR A 141 34.88 13.56 28.25
C THR A 141 34.41 13.93 29.65
N GLU A 142 33.11 13.83 29.94
CA GLU A 142 32.54 14.13 31.25
C GLU A 142 32.91 13.03 32.27
N ILE A 143 32.89 11.76 31.86
CA ILE A 143 33.34 10.63 32.70
C ILE A 143 34.84 10.75 33.02
N THR A 144 35.66 11.09 32.02
CA THR A 144 37.11 11.20 32.21
C THR A 144 37.53 12.36 33.09
N ASN A 145 36.67 13.34 33.36
CA ASN A 145 37.00 14.53 34.16
C ASN A 145 36.65 14.40 35.65
N VAL A 146 36.07 13.28 36.12
CA VAL A 146 35.65 13.15 37.52
C VAL A 146 36.83 12.86 38.45
N TYR A 147 37.83 12.09 38.01
CA TYR A 147 39.05 11.78 38.78
C TYR A 147 40.19 11.38 37.85
N ARG A 148 41.15 12.28 37.65
CA ARG A 148 42.29 12.14 36.73
C ARG A 148 43.58 12.13 37.50
N TYR A 149 44.00 10.96 37.99
CA TYR A 149 45.30 10.87 38.67
C TYR A 149 46.44 11.20 37.71
N LYS A 150 47.27 12.18 38.10
CA LYS A 150 48.38 12.72 37.31
C LYS A 150 49.76 12.28 37.81
N GLY A 151 49.80 11.65 38.98
CA GLY A 151 51.01 11.17 39.62
C GLY A 151 51.21 11.79 40.99
N SER A 152 52.43 11.65 41.49
CA SER A 152 52.86 12.24 42.75
C SER A 152 53.85 13.37 42.49
N VAL A 153 53.77 14.41 43.32
CA VAL A 153 54.74 15.51 43.37
C VAL A 153 55.50 15.45 44.68
N THR A 154 56.77 15.88 44.67
CA THR A 154 57.60 15.89 45.88
C THR A 154 57.02 16.80 46.95
N ASP A 155 56.53 17.98 46.55
CA ASP A 155 56.02 19.03 47.44
C ASP A 155 55.02 19.92 46.68
N ALA A 156 54.28 20.75 47.40
CA ALA A 156 53.22 21.59 46.83
C ALA A 156 53.71 22.61 45.78
N SER A 157 55.00 23.01 45.78
CA SER A 157 55.53 23.93 44.77
C SER A 157 55.68 23.31 43.39
N LYS A 158 55.56 21.98 43.28
CA LYS A 158 55.63 21.23 42.02
C LYS A 158 54.28 20.95 41.39
N LEU A 159 53.20 21.34 42.04
CA LEU A 159 51.89 21.31 41.41
C LEU A 159 51.92 22.25 40.18
N PRO A 160 51.38 21.82 39.03
CA PRO A 160 51.26 22.69 37.87
C PRO A 160 50.52 23.99 38.22
N ASP A 161 50.89 25.07 37.53
CA ASP A 161 50.25 26.40 37.60
C ASP A 161 49.38 26.71 36.37
N SER A 162 49.48 25.91 35.30
CA SER A 162 48.73 26.05 34.07
C SER A 162 48.44 24.71 33.40
N GLY A 163 47.40 24.66 32.55
CA GLY A 163 47.03 23.48 31.77
C GLY A 163 46.29 22.38 32.55
N GLN A 164 45.91 22.63 33.81
CA GLN A 164 45.08 21.74 34.61
C GLN A 164 43.64 21.75 34.09
N ILE A 165 43.00 20.59 34.20
CA ILE A 165 41.58 20.43 33.90
C ILE A 165 40.90 19.94 35.18
N SER A 166 39.66 20.36 35.41
CA SER A 166 38.89 19.92 36.58
C SER A 166 38.94 18.40 36.73
N GLY A 167 39.23 17.96 37.95
CA GLY A 167 39.43 16.56 38.30
C GLY A 167 40.86 16.05 38.14
N ASP A 168 41.84 16.84 37.68
CA ASP A 168 43.26 16.51 37.83
C ASP A 168 43.59 16.30 39.31
N VAL A 169 44.19 15.16 39.64
CA VAL A 169 44.57 14.81 41.01
C VAL A 169 46.06 14.54 41.08
N TYR A 170 46.75 15.18 42.02
CA TYR A 170 48.11 14.84 42.41
C TYR A 170 48.15 14.42 43.87
N ASP A 171 49.10 13.54 44.16
CA ASP A 171 49.48 13.15 45.50
C ASP A 171 50.74 13.95 45.92
N ILE A 172 50.71 14.63 47.06
CA ILE A 172 51.83 15.45 47.55
C ILE A 172 52.62 14.68 48.61
N GLN A 173 53.89 14.39 48.34
CA GLN A 173 54.71 13.48 49.15
C GLN A 173 55.25 14.09 50.46
N THR A 174 55.18 15.41 50.63
CA THR A 174 55.58 16.11 51.86
C THR A 174 54.43 16.89 52.47
N GLU A 175 54.54 17.20 53.77
CA GLU A 175 53.62 18.12 54.44
C GLU A 175 53.58 19.48 53.71
N SER A 176 52.38 20.05 53.60
CA SER A 176 52.14 21.30 52.88
C SER A 176 50.92 22.03 53.43
N VAL A 177 50.60 23.19 52.83
CA VAL A 177 49.37 23.94 53.12
C VAL A 177 48.08 23.15 52.85
N TYR A 178 48.17 22.09 52.06
CA TYR A 178 47.03 21.25 51.71
C TYR A 178 46.79 20.11 52.71
N GLY A 179 47.76 19.80 53.58
CA GLY A 179 47.67 18.72 54.54
C GLY A 179 48.99 17.97 54.77
N PRO A 180 48.96 16.82 55.46
CA PRO A 180 50.13 16.02 55.77
C PRO A 180 50.77 15.39 54.51
N ALA A 181 51.95 14.78 54.68
CA ALA A 181 52.57 13.98 53.63
C ALA A 181 51.63 12.86 53.12
N GLY A 182 51.52 12.73 51.79
CA GLY A 182 50.59 11.83 51.12
C GLY A 182 49.19 12.43 50.88
N GLN A 183 49.02 13.75 51.06
CA GLN A 183 47.74 14.41 50.84
C GLN A 183 47.45 14.52 49.33
N ASN A 184 46.32 13.96 48.92
CA ASN A 184 45.79 14.14 47.57
C ASN A 184 45.11 15.50 47.44
N VAL A 185 45.38 16.20 46.33
CA VAL A 185 44.70 17.44 45.94
C VAL A 185 44.08 17.27 44.56
N ALA A 186 42.88 17.83 44.36
CA ALA A 186 42.20 17.88 43.08
C ALA A 186 42.11 19.31 42.55
N TRP A 187 42.29 19.51 41.25
CA TRP A 187 41.99 20.78 40.61
C TRP A 187 40.47 20.90 40.46
N ASN A 188 39.87 21.90 41.10
CA ASN A 188 38.41 22.13 41.02
C ASN A 188 38.02 23.02 39.82
N GLY A 189 38.99 23.55 39.07
CA GLY A 189 38.78 24.49 37.97
C GLY A 189 39.39 25.87 38.24
N THR A 190 39.61 26.22 39.50
CA THR A 190 40.18 27.51 39.92
C THR A 190 41.37 27.37 40.86
N ALA A 191 41.40 26.34 41.70
CA ALA A 191 42.47 26.07 42.65
C ALA A 191 42.64 24.56 42.92
N TRP A 192 43.77 24.22 43.53
CA TRP A 192 43.99 22.91 44.13
C TRP A 192 43.20 22.82 45.44
N ASP A 193 42.36 21.79 45.56
CA ASP A 193 41.48 21.53 46.70
C ASP A 193 41.89 20.20 47.36
N PRO A 194 42.18 20.16 48.68
CA PRO A 194 42.58 18.92 49.35
C PRO A 194 41.41 17.93 49.47
N LEU A 195 41.65 16.68 49.08
CA LEU A 195 40.64 15.59 49.12
C LEU A 195 40.58 14.87 50.49
N GLY A 196 41.34 15.34 51.47
CA GLY A 196 41.41 14.81 52.82
C GLY A 196 41.29 15.95 53.82
N GLY A 197 40.69 15.68 54.98
CA GLY A 197 40.46 16.70 55.99
C GLY A 197 41.75 17.08 56.73
N ILE A 198 41.95 18.38 56.92
CA ILE A 198 42.88 18.90 57.92
C ILE A 198 42.09 19.04 59.23
N VAL A 199 42.44 18.28 60.27
CA VAL A 199 41.92 18.55 61.62
C VAL A 199 42.78 19.67 62.21
N THR A 200 42.25 20.89 62.21
CA THR A 200 42.89 22.03 62.90
C THR A 200 42.44 22.03 64.36
N ILE A 201 43.37 21.77 65.27
CA ILE A 201 43.16 22.02 66.70
C ILE A 201 43.67 23.44 66.97
N GLU A 202 42.75 24.38 67.15
CA GLU A 202 43.10 25.73 67.60
C GLU A 202 43.33 25.68 69.12
N PRO A 203 44.55 25.96 69.61
CA PRO A 203 44.82 25.96 71.05
C PRO A 203 44.03 27.09 71.71
N ILE A 204 43.42 26.81 72.87
CA ILE A 204 42.79 27.85 73.70
C ILE A 204 43.83 28.94 74.02
N SER A 205 43.49 30.20 73.78
CA SER A 205 44.35 31.32 74.16
C SER A 205 44.41 31.46 75.68
N ASN A 206 45.47 32.09 76.19
CA ASN A 206 45.56 32.40 77.62
C ASN A 206 44.39 33.29 78.07
N GLU A 207 43.91 34.19 77.21
CA GLU A 207 42.75 35.05 77.50
C GLU A 207 41.44 34.25 77.63
N GLU A 208 41.22 33.27 76.76
CA GLU A 208 40.06 32.36 76.84
C GLU A 208 40.16 31.41 78.05
N LEU A 209 41.36 30.97 78.41
CA LEU A 209 41.60 30.16 79.60
C LEU A 209 41.24 30.94 80.88
N GLU A 210 41.69 32.19 80.97
CA GLU A 210 41.42 33.08 82.11
C GLU A 210 39.92 33.41 82.24
N ALA A 211 39.18 33.54 81.14
CA ALA A 211 37.74 33.76 81.15
C ALA A 211 36.92 32.57 81.68
N ILE A 212 37.45 31.35 81.62
CA ILE A 212 36.82 30.13 82.16
C ILE A 212 37.06 29.98 83.66
N LEU A 213 38.14 30.57 84.18
CA LEU A 213 38.57 30.45 85.59
C LEU A 213 37.81 31.40 86.55
N VAL A 214 36.80 32.13 86.07
CA VAL A 214 35.95 33.07 86.84
C VAL A 214 34.64 32.44 87.30
#